data_AF-F7SA77-F1
#
_entry.id   AF-F7SA77-F1
#
_cell.length_a   1.000
_cell.length_b   1.000
_cell.length_c   1.000
_cell.angle_alpha   90.00
_cell.angle_beta   90.00
_cell.angle_gamma   90.00
#
_symmetry.space_group_name_H-M   'P 1'
#
loop_
_entity.id
_entity.type
_entity.pdbx_description
1 polymer ?
#
loop_
_entity_poly.entity_id
_entity_poly.type
_entity_poly.pdbx_seq_one_letter_code
_entity_poly.pdbx_strand_id
1 'polypeptide(L)'
;MLNKLSIRYQFAALGAFGIVMTLIAMVLGLLASYQIGMQGRKAEIRALVSDAVNITSSFVKMAESGSMPQPQAKALALKALGAARFDHGDYYFVDSRKGIGLQHVDKALIGTDRYDAKDMFGHYTDRVMIDSIRAGHPAFGHYYMPKAGSTKPEPKISFMGQVPGWGWYIGTGAYINDINAEFWRNVSRFAAIFVPIFALFLIVMYLIQRKISSILRAMTAAMTQLARGDFEALVPFTDRKDEIGGMARAVEIFKSAGIEKARLEAEAAALARQRETERARADAEREAAAKQLALVLDAVAGGLEQLAAGRLTFRLNEAFSSEYERLRNDFNVAMDRLQEAMRVVAANTSAIRSGTNEISSAADDLSRRTEQQAATLEETAAALEEITATVRKTAEAAVHARGVVDTAQHDAQRGG
;
A
#
# COMPACT_ATOMS: atom_id res chain seq x y z
N MET A 1 -22.91 2.02 12.36
CA MET A 1 -23.43 2.69 11.14
C MET A 1 -22.56 3.88 10.69
N LEU A 2 -22.00 4.66 11.62
CA LEU A 2 -21.18 5.86 11.32
C LEU A 2 -19.86 5.59 10.56
N ASN A 3 -19.22 4.44 10.76
CA ASN A 3 -17.91 4.15 10.15
C ASN A 3 -17.94 3.97 8.61
N LYS A 4 -19.12 3.87 7.98
CA LYS A 4 -19.26 3.76 6.51
C LYS A 4 -19.50 5.11 5.83
N LEU A 5 -19.77 6.16 6.59
CA LEU A 5 -20.02 7.50 6.06
C LEU A 5 -18.70 8.24 5.87
N SER A 6 -18.55 8.97 4.76
CA SER A 6 -17.41 9.87 4.59
C SER A 6 -17.35 10.86 5.76
N ILE A 7 -16.14 11.28 6.14
CA ILE A 7 -15.90 12.25 7.22
C ILE A 7 -16.79 13.51 7.07
N ARG A 8 -17.09 13.90 5.83
CA ARG A 8 -18.03 14.98 5.49
C ARG A 8 -19.39 14.83 6.16
N TYR A 9 -19.98 13.64 6.04
CA TYR A 9 -21.31 13.35 6.57
C TYR A 9 -21.30 13.12 8.07
N GLN A 10 -20.19 12.64 8.64
CA GLN A 10 -20.05 12.51 10.10
C GLN A 10 -20.08 13.88 10.79
N PHE A 11 -19.31 14.85 10.27
CA PHE A 11 -19.34 16.24 10.80
C PHE A 11 -20.69 16.91 10.58
N ALA A 12 -21.30 16.75 9.40
CA ALA A 12 -22.64 17.29 9.14
C ALA A 12 -23.69 16.69 10.06
N ALA A 13 -23.62 15.38 10.37
CA ALA A 13 -24.53 14.71 11.29
C ALA A 13 -24.37 15.23 12.73
N LEU A 14 -23.12 15.43 13.20
CA LEU A 14 -22.87 16.02 14.52
C LEU A 14 -23.41 17.45 14.61
N GLY A 15 -23.21 18.25 13.57
CA GLY A 15 -23.76 19.60 13.49
C GLY A 15 -25.28 19.60 13.48
N ALA A 16 -25.90 18.75 12.65
CA ALA A 16 -27.35 18.60 12.60
C ALA A 16 -27.94 18.18 13.95
N PHE A 17 -27.26 17.29 14.68
CA PHE A 17 -27.69 16.90 16.03
C PHE A 17 -27.70 18.08 17.00
N GLY A 18 -26.63 18.88 17.04
CA GLY A 18 -26.56 20.08 17.88
C GLY A 18 -27.64 21.10 17.54
N ILE A 19 -27.93 21.29 16.24
CA ILE A 19 -29.01 22.14 15.75
C ILE A 19 -30.38 21.67 16.24
N VAL A 20 -30.69 20.37 16.06
CA VAL A 20 -31.98 19.81 16.48
C VAL A 20 -32.18 19.96 17.99
N MET A 21 -31.15 19.66 18.79
CA MET A 21 -31.20 19.84 20.24
C MET A 21 -31.47 21.30 20.63
N THR A 22 -30.85 22.25 19.93
CA THR A 22 -31.02 23.69 20.19
C THR A 22 -32.43 24.16 19.81
N LEU A 23 -32.96 23.70 18.67
CA LEU A 23 -34.33 23.99 18.24
C LEU A 23 -35.37 23.42 19.22
N ILE A 24 -35.17 22.19 19.69
CA ILE A 24 -36.03 21.58 20.71
C ILE A 24 -36.01 22.42 22.00
N ALA A 25 -34.83 22.78 22.50
CA ALA A 25 -34.70 23.62 23.69
C ALA A 25 -35.39 24.99 23.52
N MET A 26 -35.25 25.61 22.34
CA MET A 26 -35.91 26.88 22.02
C MET A 26 -37.44 26.75 22.02
N VAL A 27 -37.97 25.71 21.38
CA VAL A 27 -39.42 25.45 21.34
C VAL A 27 -39.95 25.20 22.75
N LEU A 28 -39.27 24.37 23.55
CA LEU A 28 -39.64 24.11 24.94
C LEU A 28 -39.62 25.39 25.79
N GLY A 29 -38.60 26.24 25.62
CA GLY A 29 -38.50 27.52 26.32
C GLY A 29 -39.63 28.49 25.96
N LEU A 30 -39.99 28.59 24.67
CA LEU A 30 -41.11 29.41 24.21
C LEU A 30 -42.45 28.90 24.73
N LEU A 31 -42.67 27.58 24.70
CA LEU A 31 -43.87 26.95 25.26
C LEU A 31 -43.98 27.18 26.77
N ALA A 32 -42.87 27.02 27.50
CA ALA A 32 -42.82 27.29 28.94
C ALA A 32 -43.12 28.75 29.25
N SER A 33 -42.55 29.70 28.50
CA SER A 33 -42.83 31.13 28.65
C SER A 33 -44.31 31.46 28.44
N TYR A 34 -44.93 30.90 27.40
CA TYR A 34 -46.37 31.07 27.15
C TYR A 34 -47.23 30.48 28.27
N GLN A 35 -46.88 29.27 28.74
CA GLN A 35 -47.59 28.62 29.84
C GLN A 35 -47.48 29.41 31.14
N ILE A 36 -46.30 29.94 31.48
CA ILE A 36 -46.09 30.77 32.67
C ILE A 36 -46.96 32.04 32.59
N GLY A 37 -46.97 32.74 31.45
CA GLY A 37 -47.81 33.93 31.26
C GLY A 37 -49.30 33.62 31.39
N MET A 38 -49.77 32.52 30.79
CA MET A 38 -51.16 32.07 30.89
C MET A 38 -51.56 31.68 32.31
N GLN A 39 -50.70 30.98 33.04
CA GLN A 39 -50.96 30.61 34.44
C GLN A 39 -50.98 31.83 35.36
N GLY A 40 -50.06 32.78 35.16
CA GLY A 40 -50.05 34.07 35.87
C GLY A 40 -51.36 34.82 35.66
N ARG A 41 -51.83 34.94 34.42
CA ARG A 41 -53.08 35.62 34.11
C ARG A 41 -54.31 34.91 34.70
N LYS A 42 -54.34 33.58 34.66
CA LYS A 42 -55.38 32.78 35.33
C LYS A 42 -55.39 33.02 36.85
N ALA A 43 -54.23 33.07 37.48
CA ALA A 43 -54.12 33.31 38.92
C ALA A 43 -54.63 34.71 39.29
N GLU A 44 -54.28 35.73 38.51
CA GLU A 44 -54.78 37.10 38.67
C GLU A 44 -56.30 37.20 38.56
N ILE A 45 -56.89 36.62 37.51
CA ILE A 45 -58.36 36.62 37.34
C ILE A 45 -59.04 35.95 38.53
N ARG A 46 -58.53 34.81 39.01
CA ARG A 46 -59.08 34.13 40.20
C ARG A 46 -59.01 35.00 41.44
N ALA A 47 -57.90 35.71 41.65
CA ALA A 47 -57.75 36.63 42.77
C ALA A 47 -58.80 37.75 42.70
N LEU A 48 -58.92 38.42 41.54
CA LEU A 48 -59.90 39.47 41.31
C LEU A 48 -61.35 39.01 41.55
N VAL A 49 -61.71 37.84 41.03
CA VAL A 49 -63.03 37.24 41.28
C VAL A 49 -63.23 36.93 42.77
N SER A 50 -62.22 36.39 43.44
CA SER A 50 -62.31 36.05 44.86
C SER A 50 -62.50 37.32 45.71
N ASP A 51 -61.78 38.39 45.39
CA ASP A 51 -61.93 39.69 46.05
C ASP A 51 -63.33 40.27 45.82
N ALA A 52 -63.84 40.22 44.58
CA ALA A 52 -65.19 40.69 44.27
C ALA A 52 -66.28 39.87 44.99
N VAL A 53 -66.11 38.54 45.08
CA VAL A 53 -66.98 37.66 45.87
C VAL A 53 -66.90 37.99 47.36
N ASN A 54 -65.71 38.23 47.90
CA ASN A 54 -65.51 38.58 49.32
C ASN A 54 -66.14 39.93 49.66
N ILE A 55 -65.93 40.94 48.83
CA ILE A 55 -66.56 42.26 48.96
C ILE A 55 -68.08 42.11 48.91
N THR A 56 -68.61 41.35 47.94
CA THR A 56 -70.06 41.12 47.82
C THR A 56 -70.62 40.34 49.01
N SER A 57 -69.87 39.39 49.55
CA SER A 57 -70.24 38.62 50.74
C SER A 57 -70.38 39.50 51.99
N SER A 58 -69.70 40.65 52.06
CA SER A 58 -69.93 41.63 53.13
C SER A 58 -71.35 42.23 53.06
N PHE A 59 -71.86 42.52 51.85
CA PHE A 59 -73.24 42.98 51.65
C PHE A 59 -74.26 41.89 51.95
N VAL A 60 -73.95 40.62 51.66
CA VAL A 60 -74.76 39.47 52.06
C VAL A 60 -74.92 39.45 53.59
N LYS A 61 -73.81 39.54 54.32
CA LYS A 61 -73.82 39.53 55.79
C LYS A 61 -74.60 40.72 56.38
N MET A 62 -74.45 41.92 55.82
CA MET A 62 -75.23 43.11 56.24
C MET A 62 -76.73 42.94 56.03
N ALA A 63 -77.13 42.22 54.96
CA ALA A 63 -78.54 41.91 54.71
C ALA A 63 -79.07 40.85 55.68
N GLU A 64 -78.29 39.80 55.94
CA GLU A 64 -78.65 38.71 56.86
C GLU A 64 -78.72 39.18 58.32
N SER A 65 -77.86 40.12 58.73
CA SER A 65 -77.87 40.71 60.08
C SER A 65 -78.99 41.73 60.30
N GLY A 66 -79.76 42.06 59.26
CA GLY A 66 -80.78 43.12 59.31
C GLY A 66 -80.22 44.54 59.33
N SER A 67 -78.89 44.72 59.21
CA SER A 67 -78.24 46.04 59.17
C SER A 67 -78.57 46.83 57.90
N MET A 68 -79.01 46.16 56.83
CA MET A 68 -79.46 46.77 55.58
C MET A 68 -80.55 45.91 54.91
N PRO A 69 -81.65 46.48 54.39
CA PRO A 69 -82.62 45.73 53.59
C PRO A 69 -81.96 45.02 52.40
N GLN A 70 -82.28 43.74 52.18
CA GLN A 70 -81.69 42.94 51.11
C GLN A 70 -81.79 43.58 49.71
N PRO A 71 -82.91 44.21 49.29
CA PRO A 71 -82.99 44.89 48.00
C PRO A 71 -81.97 46.04 47.88
N GLN A 72 -81.75 46.78 48.97
CA GLN A 72 -80.78 47.86 49.03
C GLN A 72 -79.35 47.33 48.98
N ALA A 73 -79.04 46.26 49.73
CA ALA A 73 -77.72 45.62 49.73
C ALA A 73 -77.35 45.09 48.33
N LYS A 74 -78.31 44.43 47.65
CA LYS A 74 -78.14 43.95 46.29
C LYS A 74 -77.91 45.08 45.29
N ALA A 75 -78.71 46.16 45.37
CA ALA A 75 -78.56 47.30 44.48
C ALA A 75 -77.19 48.00 44.65
N LEU A 76 -76.71 48.14 45.89
CA LEU A 76 -75.40 48.72 46.17
C LEU A 76 -74.25 47.84 45.68
N ALA A 77 -74.34 46.52 45.88
CA ALA A 77 -73.34 45.59 45.38
C ALA A 77 -73.23 45.62 43.85
N LEU A 78 -74.36 45.59 43.12
CA LEU A 78 -74.36 45.70 41.66
C LEU A 78 -73.80 47.04 41.18
N LYS A 79 -74.15 48.14 41.85
CA LYS A 79 -73.60 49.47 41.55
C LYS A 79 -72.07 49.52 41.74
N ALA A 80 -71.55 48.94 42.83
CA ALA A 80 -70.12 48.89 43.10
C ALA A 80 -69.37 48.05 42.05
N LEU A 81 -69.84 46.84 41.77
CA LEU A 81 -69.26 45.94 40.77
C LEU A 81 -69.34 46.55 39.36
N GLY A 82 -70.46 47.19 39.01
CA GLY A 82 -70.66 47.85 37.72
C GLY A 82 -69.76 49.06 37.49
N ALA A 83 -69.35 49.76 38.55
CA ALA A 83 -68.44 50.90 38.50
C ALA A 83 -66.95 50.51 38.51
N ALA A 84 -66.61 49.34 39.05
CA ALA A 84 -65.22 48.89 39.17
C ALA A 84 -64.55 48.64 37.81
N ARG A 85 -63.36 49.20 37.63
CA ARG A 85 -62.50 48.99 36.45
C ARG A 85 -61.06 48.73 36.88
N PHE A 86 -60.36 47.88 36.15
CA PHE A 86 -58.94 47.53 36.36
C PHE A 86 -58.30 47.22 35.00
N ASP A 87 -56.98 46.96 35.00
CA ASP A 87 -56.15 46.62 33.84
C ASP A 87 -56.68 47.13 32.48
N HIS A 88 -56.52 48.44 32.23
CA HIS A 88 -56.89 49.07 30.96
C HIS A 88 -58.36 48.93 30.53
N GLY A 89 -59.29 48.84 31.49
CA GLY A 89 -60.74 48.90 31.23
C GLY A 89 -61.47 47.56 31.39
N ASP A 90 -60.81 46.54 31.95
CA ASP A 90 -61.46 45.32 32.40
C ASP A 90 -62.50 45.61 33.51
N TYR A 91 -63.48 44.72 33.62
CA TYR A 91 -64.71 44.96 34.37
C TYR A 91 -65.25 43.67 34.97
N TYR A 92 -66.05 43.79 36.04
CA TYR A 92 -66.82 42.67 36.57
C TYR A 92 -68.18 42.57 35.88
N PHE A 93 -68.65 41.34 35.73
CA PHE A 93 -70.03 41.03 35.35
C PHE A 93 -70.67 40.11 36.40
N VAL A 94 -71.99 40.17 36.49
CA VAL A 94 -72.75 39.41 37.48
C VAL A 94 -73.92 38.75 36.80
N ASP A 95 -74.04 37.43 37.00
CA ASP A 95 -75.14 36.63 36.49
C ASP A 95 -75.86 35.93 37.64
N SER A 96 -77.14 35.67 37.46
CA SER A 96 -77.88 34.81 38.38
C SER A 96 -77.47 33.34 38.22
N ARG A 97 -77.89 32.50 39.16
CA ARG A 97 -77.69 31.04 39.07
C ARG A 97 -78.25 30.43 37.79
N LYS A 98 -79.25 31.06 37.14
CA LYS A 98 -79.84 30.63 35.87
C LYS A 98 -79.12 31.19 34.63
N GLY A 99 -78.09 32.01 34.81
CA GLY A 99 -77.37 32.70 33.73
C GLY A 99 -78.08 33.94 33.20
N ILE A 100 -79.05 34.49 33.94
CA ILE A 100 -79.65 35.80 33.61
C ILE A 100 -78.70 36.91 34.06
N GLY A 101 -78.35 37.83 33.16
CA GLY A 101 -77.46 38.96 33.44
C GLY A 101 -78.04 39.93 34.46
N LEU A 102 -77.29 40.21 35.53
CA LEU A 102 -77.67 41.13 36.61
C LEU A 102 -76.87 42.45 36.55
N GLN A 103 -75.61 42.41 36.13
CA GLN A 103 -74.77 43.59 35.92
C GLN A 103 -73.73 43.31 34.84
N HIS A 104 -73.58 44.24 33.89
CA HIS A 104 -72.58 44.15 32.84
C HIS A 104 -72.18 45.55 32.32
N VAL A 105 -71.02 45.68 31.67
CA VAL A 105 -70.58 46.94 31.06
C VAL A 105 -71.42 47.31 29.84
N ASP A 106 -71.74 46.31 29.02
CA ASP A 106 -72.76 46.39 27.99
C ASP A 106 -74.15 46.25 28.64
N LYS A 107 -74.89 47.35 28.66
CA LYS A 107 -76.22 47.44 29.27
C LYS A 107 -77.25 46.57 28.54
N ALA A 108 -77.03 46.22 27.28
CA ALA A 108 -77.94 45.36 26.51
C ALA A 108 -77.98 43.92 27.05
N LEU A 109 -76.97 43.51 27.83
CA LEU A 109 -76.87 42.16 28.41
C LEU A 109 -77.48 42.04 29.81
N ILE A 110 -78.04 43.12 30.37
CA ILE A 110 -78.71 43.09 31.67
C ILE A 110 -80.16 42.62 31.46
N GLY A 111 -80.56 41.58 32.19
CA GLY A 111 -81.88 40.94 32.10
C GLY A 111 -82.01 39.87 31.01
N THR A 112 -80.98 39.68 30.17
CA THR A 112 -80.99 38.68 29.10
C THR A 112 -80.47 37.33 29.58
N ASP A 113 -80.86 36.26 28.88
CA ASP A 113 -80.27 34.93 29.09
C ASP A 113 -78.87 34.87 28.45
N ARG A 114 -77.87 34.72 29.32
CA ARG A 114 -76.47 34.58 28.94
C ARG A 114 -75.95 33.15 29.09
N TYR A 115 -76.73 32.25 29.68
CA TYR A 115 -76.35 30.84 29.84
C TYR A 115 -76.11 30.20 28.46
N ASP A 116 -77.01 30.46 27.51
CA ASP A 116 -76.94 29.92 26.15
C ASP A 116 -76.37 30.90 25.12
N ALA A 117 -75.93 32.08 25.57
CA ALA A 117 -75.30 33.06 24.69
C ALA A 117 -74.00 32.53 24.10
N LYS A 118 -73.81 32.79 22.80
CA LYS A 118 -72.63 32.40 22.04
C LYS A 118 -71.91 33.61 21.50
N ASP A 119 -70.59 33.52 21.43
CA ASP A 119 -69.79 34.46 20.64
C ASP A 119 -69.98 34.22 19.12
N MET A 120 -69.37 35.07 18.30
CA MET A 120 -69.46 34.99 16.84
C MET A 120 -68.88 33.70 16.23
N PHE A 121 -68.12 32.93 17.00
CA PHE A 121 -67.51 31.66 16.59
C PHE A 121 -68.25 30.44 17.17
N GLY A 122 -69.35 30.68 17.90
CA GLY A 122 -70.20 29.62 18.45
C GLY A 122 -69.78 29.12 19.84
N HIS A 123 -68.81 29.74 20.51
CA HIS A 123 -68.43 29.36 21.88
C HIS A 123 -69.42 29.95 22.88
N TYR A 124 -69.86 29.14 23.84
CA TYR A 124 -70.70 29.62 24.94
C TYR A 124 -69.92 30.53 25.87
N THR A 125 -70.45 31.73 26.14
CA THR A 125 -69.76 32.70 27.00
C THR A 125 -69.81 32.26 28.45
N ASP A 126 -70.99 31.89 28.97
CA ASP A 126 -71.18 31.70 30.41
C ASP A 126 -71.45 30.24 30.80
N ARG A 127 -72.00 29.41 29.88
CA ARG A 127 -72.38 28.01 30.14
C ARG A 127 -71.29 27.20 30.84
N VAL A 128 -70.09 27.20 30.25
CA VAL A 128 -68.94 26.41 30.72
C VAL A 128 -68.57 26.80 32.14
N MET A 129 -68.52 28.10 32.43
CA MET A 129 -68.17 28.60 33.77
C MET A 129 -69.27 28.27 34.78
N ILE A 130 -70.53 28.52 34.44
CA ILE A 130 -71.67 28.26 35.32
C ILE A 130 -71.78 26.76 35.65
N ASP A 131 -71.70 25.89 34.64
CA ASP A 131 -71.79 24.44 34.86
C ASP A 131 -70.60 23.91 35.66
N SER A 132 -69.40 24.44 35.43
CA SER A 132 -68.22 24.07 36.20
C SER A 132 -68.34 24.44 37.69
N ILE A 133 -68.93 25.58 38.01
CA ILE A 133 -69.22 25.99 39.40
C ILE A 133 -70.27 25.05 40.00
N ARG A 134 -71.34 24.76 39.27
CA ARG A 134 -72.41 23.84 39.72
C ARG A 134 -71.89 22.43 39.99
N ALA A 135 -70.91 21.97 39.19
CA ALA A 135 -70.25 20.68 39.35
C ALA A 135 -69.21 20.65 40.49
N GLY A 136 -68.91 21.78 41.14
CA GLY A 136 -67.91 21.86 42.21
C GLY A 136 -66.47 21.97 41.72
N HIS A 137 -66.25 22.14 40.41
CA HIS A 137 -64.93 22.28 39.80
C HIS A 137 -64.87 23.53 38.91
N PRO A 138 -64.84 24.75 39.49
CA PRO A 138 -64.83 25.99 38.72
C PRO A 138 -63.72 26.02 37.67
N ALA A 139 -64.10 26.24 36.42
CA ALA A 139 -63.25 26.26 35.25
C ALA A 139 -63.28 27.64 34.57
N PHE A 140 -62.27 27.91 33.76
CA PHE A 140 -62.23 29.12 32.95
C PHE A 140 -63.08 28.96 31.69
N GLY A 141 -63.83 30.01 31.36
CA GLY A 141 -64.46 30.18 30.06
C GLY A 141 -63.48 30.76 29.05
N HIS A 142 -63.52 30.25 27.82
CA HIS A 142 -62.71 30.72 26.70
C HIS A 142 -63.65 31.11 25.56
N TYR A 143 -63.71 32.40 25.24
CA TYR A 143 -64.62 32.95 24.23
C TYR A 143 -64.07 34.26 23.69
N TYR A 144 -64.74 34.83 22.69
CA TYR A 144 -64.38 36.11 22.10
C TYR A 144 -65.35 37.20 22.55
N MET A 145 -64.80 38.32 23.02
CA MET A 145 -65.58 39.47 23.48
C MET A 145 -64.92 40.76 23.03
N PRO A 146 -65.68 41.77 22.60
CA PRO A 146 -65.13 43.10 22.41
C PRO A 146 -64.79 43.79 23.74
N LYS A 147 -63.72 44.59 23.74
CA LYS A 147 -63.43 45.53 24.83
C LYS A 147 -64.54 46.56 24.98
N ALA A 148 -64.70 47.12 26.18
CA ALA A 148 -65.65 48.20 26.40
C ALA A 148 -65.38 49.37 25.43
N GLY A 149 -66.38 49.75 24.63
CA GLY A 149 -66.26 50.80 23.61
C GLY A 149 -65.71 50.34 22.25
N SER A 150 -65.45 49.04 22.06
CA SER A 150 -65.02 48.45 20.78
C SER A 150 -66.08 47.45 20.27
N THR A 151 -66.12 47.24 18.95
CA THR A 151 -66.90 46.17 18.31
C THR A 151 -66.02 45.00 17.86
N LYS A 152 -64.69 45.16 17.91
CA LYS A 152 -63.74 44.13 17.49
C LYS A 152 -63.69 43.02 18.55
N PRO A 153 -64.06 41.78 18.22
CA PRO A 153 -63.98 40.67 19.15
C PRO A 153 -62.51 40.27 19.38
N GLU A 154 -62.14 40.11 20.65
CA GLU A 154 -60.82 39.69 21.08
C GLU A 154 -60.92 38.43 21.95
N PRO A 155 -59.92 37.52 21.88
CA PRO A 155 -59.92 36.32 22.71
C PRO A 155 -59.82 36.72 24.18
N LYS A 156 -60.79 36.23 24.96
CA LYS A 156 -60.93 36.51 26.38
C LYS A 156 -60.98 35.20 27.16
N ILE A 157 -60.26 35.17 28.27
CA ILE A 157 -60.37 34.11 29.27
C ILE A 157 -61.05 34.70 30.50
N SER A 158 -62.12 34.05 30.97
CA SER A 158 -62.87 34.51 32.14
C SER A 158 -63.03 33.43 33.17
N PHE A 159 -63.26 33.84 34.40
CA PHE A 159 -63.60 32.98 35.53
C PHE A 159 -64.78 33.57 36.26
N MET A 160 -65.57 32.71 36.91
CA MET A 160 -66.67 33.11 37.77
C MET A 160 -66.53 32.48 39.15
N GLY A 161 -66.99 33.21 40.16
CA GLY A 161 -67.06 32.77 41.55
C GLY A 161 -68.47 32.90 42.08
N GLN A 162 -68.85 32.01 42.99
CA GLN A 162 -70.18 32.00 43.58
C GLN A 162 -70.26 32.93 44.79
N VAL A 163 -71.28 33.78 44.82
CA VAL A 163 -71.67 34.55 46.01
C VAL A 163 -72.58 33.68 46.89
N PRO A 164 -72.21 33.44 48.16
CA PRO A 164 -73.06 32.71 49.10
C PRO A 164 -74.43 33.38 49.31
N GLY A 165 -75.48 32.59 49.49
CA GLY A 165 -76.82 33.08 49.88
C GLY A 165 -77.66 33.75 48.79
N TRP A 166 -77.04 34.43 47.80
CA TRP A 166 -77.80 35.19 46.78
C TRP A 166 -77.95 34.47 45.43
N GLY A 167 -77.27 33.35 45.23
CA GLY A 167 -77.29 32.63 43.96
C GLY A 167 -76.77 33.48 42.80
N TRP A 168 -75.77 34.31 43.07
CA TRP A 168 -75.08 35.12 42.07
C TRP A 168 -73.74 34.50 41.70
N TYR A 169 -73.37 34.63 40.45
CA TYR A 169 -72.04 34.35 39.93
C TYR A 169 -71.41 35.66 39.52
N ILE A 170 -70.28 36.00 40.12
CA ILE A 170 -69.49 37.18 39.75
C ILE A 170 -68.33 36.70 38.93
N GLY A 171 -68.14 37.28 37.76
CA GLY A 171 -67.01 36.97 36.91
C GLY A 171 -66.24 38.19 36.45
N THR A 172 -65.00 37.92 36.08
CA THR A 172 -64.17 38.81 35.29
C THR A 172 -63.34 37.97 34.33
N GLY A 173 -62.73 38.61 33.35
CA GLY A 173 -61.74 37.99 32.49
C GLY A 173 -60.80 39.01 31.92
N ALA A 174 -59.68 38.51 31.42
CA ALA A 174 -58.67 39.29 30.74
C ALA A 174 -58.59 38.89 29.27
N TYR A 175 -58.24 39.84 28.43
CA TYR A 175 -57.92 39.60 27.03
C TYR A 175 -56.55 38.94 26.92
N ILE A 176 -56.37 38.02 25.96
CA ILE A 176 -55.13 37.22 25.81
C ILE A 176 -54.18 37.84 24.77
N ASN A 177 -54.61 38.89 24.07
CA ASN A 177 -53.84 39.50 22.98
C ASN A 177 -52.50 40.08 23.42
N ASP A 178 -52.42 40.56 24.66
CA ASP A 178 -51.19 41.04 25.30
C ASP A 178 -50.19 39.90 25.54
N ILE A 179 -50.63 38.73 26.03
CA ILE A 179 -49.82 37.52 26.20
C ILE A 179 -49.31 37.05 24.85
N ASN A 180 -50.17 37.06 23.83
CA ASN A 180 -49.78 36.71 22.47
C ASN A 180 -48.74 37.69 21.91
N ALA A 181 -48.92 38.99 22.12
CA ALA A 181 -47.96 40.00 21.69
C ALA A 181 -46.60 39.84 22.40
N GLU A 182 -46.61 39.53 23.70
CA GLU A 182 -45.40 39.25 24.46
C GLU A 182 -44.70 37.97 23.97
N PHE A 183 -45.47 36.92 23.68
CA PHE A 183 -44.96 35.70 23.06
C PHE A 183 -44.24 35.99 21.73
N TRP A 184 -44.88 36.73 20.82
CA TRP A 184 -44.27 37.09 19.53
C TRP A 184 -43.01 37.94 19.68
N ARG A 185 -42.98 38.84 20.66
CA ARG A 185 -41.78 39.63 20.99
C ARG A 185 -40.64 38.76 21.54
N ASN A 186 -40.96 37.74 22.33
CA ASN A 186 -39.98 36.75 22.76
C ASN A 186 -39.47 35.95 21.57
N VAL A 187 -40.35 35.46 20.68
CA VAL A 187 -39.97 34.79 19.43
C VAL A 187 -39.00 35.66 18.60
N SER A 188 -39.30 36.95 18.39
CA SER A 188 -38.42 37.82 17.61
C SER A 188 -37.06 38.05 18.26
N ARG A 189 -37.01 38.18 19.60
CA ARG A 189 -35.74 38.32 20.34
C ARG A 189 -34.88 37.06 20.25
N PHE A 190 -35.50 35.89 20.42
CA PHE A 190 -34.82 34.60 20.21
C PHE A 190 -34.31 34.48 18.78
N ALA A 191 -35.14 34.77 17.77
CA ALA A 191 -34.73 34.72 16.37
C ALA A 191 -33.55 35.66 16.07
N ALA A 192 -33.57 36.89 16.60
CA ALA A 192 -32.50 37.87 16.40
C ALA A 192 -31.14 37.42 16.96
N ILE A 193 -31.11 36.59 18.01
CA ILE A 193 -29.88 36.04 18.59
C ILE A 193 -29.48 34.73 17.90
N PHE A 194 -30.44 33.81 17.72
CA PHE A 194 -30.15 32.47 17.24
C PHE A 194 -29.86 32.41 15.74
N VAL A 195 -30.53 33.20 14.91
CA VAL A 195 -30.31 33.18 13.45
C VAL A 195 -28.86 33.55 13.08
N PRO A 196 -28.26 34.64 13.61
CA PRO A 196 -26.85 34.95 13.32
C PRO A 196 -25.87 33.90 13.85
N ILE A 197 -26.07 33.40 15.07
CA ILE A 197 -25.23 32.34 15.66
C ILE A 197 -25.31 31.07 14.80
N PHE A 198 -26.51 30.71 14.37
CA PHE A 198 -26.76 29.56 13.51
C PHE A 198 -26.10 29.73 12.14
N ALA A 199 -26.22 30.90 11.51
CA ALA A 199 -25.57 31.20 10.25
C ALA A 199 -24.03 31.12 10.38
N LEU A 200 -23.47 31.71 11.44
CA LEU A 200 -22.03 31.64 11.74
C LEU A 200 -21.58 30.19 11.94
N PHE A 201 -22.35 29.40 12.69
CA PHE A 201 -22.08 27.97 12.90
C PHE A 201 -22.04 27.20 11.56
N LEU A 202 -23.01 27.41 10.68
CA LEU A 202 -23.03 26.78 9.36
C LEU A 202 -21.84 27.19 8.49
N ILE A 203 -21.47 28.48 8.53
CA ILE A 203 -20.30 29.00 7.79
C ILE A 203 -19.01 28.35 8.31
N VAL A 204 -18.79 28.35 9.63
CA VAL A 204 -17.59 27.74 10.24
C VAL A 204 -17.54 26.24 9.96
N MET A 205 -18.66 25.53 10.10
CA MET A 205 -18.77 24.12 9.78
C MET A 205 -18.40 23.84 8.31
N TYR A 206 -18.93 24.64 7.38
CA TYR A 206 -18.61 24.52 5.95
C TYR A 206 -17.12 24.77 5.66
N LEU A 207 -16.51 25.78 6.28
CA LEU A 207 -15.09 26.10 6.10
C LEU A 207 -14.18 24.99 6.63
N ILE A 208 -14.44 24.48 7.84
CA ILE A 208 -13.69 23.35 8.43
C ILE A 208 -13.83 22.11 7.55
N GLN A 209 -15.06 21.78 7.15
CA GLN A 209 -15.35 20.62 6.30
C GLN A 209 -14.61 20.71 4.96
N ARG A 210 -14.63 21.88 4.30
CA ARG A 210 -13.92 22.10 3.03
C ARG A 210 -12.41 21.96 3.21
N LYS A 211 -11.85 22.53 4.29
CA LYS A 211 -10.41 22.47 4.61
C LYS A 211 -9.95 21.03 4.86
N ILE A 212 -10.60 20.29 5.75
CA ILE A 212 -10.25 18.90 6.07
C ILE A 212 -10.37 18.01 4.83
N SER A 213 -11.47 18.13 4.08
CA SER A 213 -11.67 17.31 2.87
C SER A 213 -10.59 17.56 1.82
N SER A 214 -10.13 18.80 1.67
CA SER A 214 -9.04 19.14 0.74
C SER A 214 -7.71 18.52 1.16
N ILE A 215 -7.39 18.59 2.45
CA ILE A 215 -6.16 18.01 3.02
C ILE A 215 -6.13 16.50 2.81
N LEU A 216 -7.21 15.82 3.18
CA LEU A 216 -7.28 14.36 3.04
C LEU A 216 -7.14 13.92 1.59
N ARG A 217 -7.80 14.60 0.65
CA ARG A 217 -7.66 14.31 -0.79
C ARG A 217 -6.23 14.48 -1.28
N ALA A 218 -5.56 15.57 -0.89
CA ALA A 218 -4.18 15.82 -1.29
C ALA A 218 -3.20 14.79 -0.69
N MET A 219 -3.36 14.41 0.58
CA MET A 219 -2.58 13.34 1.21
C MET A 219 -2.83 11.97 0.58
N THR A 220 -4.09 11.63 0.28
CA THR A 220 -4.42 10.40 -0.43
C THR A 220 -3.83 10.39 -1.84
N ALA A 221 -3.87 11.51 -2.56
CA ALA A 221 -3.27 11.63 -3.89
C ALA A 221 -1.75 11.42 -3.84
N ALA A 222 -1.05 12.08 -2.91
CA ALA A 222 0.39 11.89 -2.71
C ALA A 222 0.73 10.43 -2.39
N MET A 223 0.02 9.80 -1.45
CA MET A 223 0.24 8.38 -1.12
C MET A 223 -0.04 7.46 -2.31
N THR A 224 -1.04 7.77 -3.13
CA THR A 224 -1.34 6.99 -4.34
C THR A 224 -0.24 7.12 -5.39
N GLN A 225 0.39 8.28 -5.52
CA GLN A 225 1.53 8.50 -6.42
C GLN A 225 2.76 7.72 -5.94
N LEU A 226 3.12 7.83 -4.66
CA LEU A 226 4.22 7.07 -4.07
C LEU A 226 4.02 5.56 -4.22
N ALA A 227 2.79 5.06 -4.01
CA ALA A 227 2.47 3.64 -4.18
C ALA A 227 2.61 3.14 -5.62
N ARG A 228 2.55 4.04 -6.62
CA ARG A 228 2.80 3.73 -8.03
C ARG A 228 4.28 3.83 -8.42
N GLY A 229 5.17 4.14 -7.48
CA GLY A 229 6.60 4.30 -7.72
C GLY A 229 7.01 5.70 -8.20
N ASP A 230 6.08 6.66 -8.21
CA ASP A 230 6.39 8.07 -8.46
C ASP A 230 6.90 8.73 -7.17
N PHE A 231 8.22 8.72 -7.02
CA PHE A 231 8.91 9.35 -5.89
C PHE A 231 9.33 10.80 -6.17
N GLU A 232 8.92 11.42 -7.28
CA GLU A 232 9.16 12.85 -7.50
C GLU A 232 8.02 13.71 -6.93
N ALA A 233 6.84 13.12 -6.74
CA ALA A 233 5.69 13.74 -6.11
C ALA A 233 6.04 14.47 -4.80
N LEU A 234 5.58 15.72 -4.69
CA LEU A 234 5.80 16.56 -3.51
C LEU A 234 4.77 16.22 -2.43
N VAL A 235 5.23 15.86 -1.23
CA VAL A 235 4.33 15.55 -0.11
C VAL A 235 3.81 16.88 0.48
N PRO A 236 2.50 17.15 0.40
CA PRO A 236 1.97 18.43 0.85
C PRO A 236 1.96 18.52 2.38
N PHE A 237 1.96 19.75 2.91
CA PHE A 237 1.71 20.06 4.32
C PHE A 237 2.76 19.59 5.34
N THR A 238 3.99 19.33 4.92
CA THR A 238 5.11 18.91 5.80
C THR A 238 5.51 19.98 6.82
N ASP A 239 5.25 21.25 6.50
CA ASP A 239 5.49 22.44 7.31
C ASP A 239 4.51 22.62 8.48
N ARG A 240 3.37 21.91 8.46
CA ARG A 240 2.37 22.00 9.53
C ARG A 240 2.88 21.44 10.85
N LYS A 241 2.46 22.07 11.95
CA LYS A 241 2.83 21.68 13.33
C LYS A 241 1.78 20.83 14.05
N ASP A 242 0.68 20.51 13.38
CA ASP A 242 -0.42 19.70 13.90
C ASP A 242 -0.30 18.22 13.48
N GLU A 243 -1.30 17.42 13.81
CA GLU A 243 -1.37 15.98 13.52
C GLU A 243 -1.30 15.70 12.01
N ILE A 244 -1.85 16.59 11.19
CA ILE A 244 -1.77 16.51 9.73
C ILE A 244 -0.32 16.65 9.26
N GLY A 245 0.43 17.60 9.84
CA GLY A 245 1.87 17.71 9.56
C GLY A 245 2.66 16.51 10.04
N GLY A 246 2.26 15.92 11.17
CA GLY A 246 2.82 14.64 11.65
C GLY A 246 2.65 13.52 10.62
N MET A 247 1.46 13.38 10.05
CA MET A 247 1.19 12.42 8.97
C MET A 247 2.01 12.73 7.72
N ALA A 248 2.06 14.00 7.29
CA ALA A 248 2.83 14.41 6.11
C ALA A 248 4.32 14.06 6.23
N ARG A 249 4.94 14.33 7.38
CA ARG A 249 6.35 13.97 7.62
C ARG A 249 6.58 12.45 7.62
N ALA A 250 5.64 11.66 8.14
CA ALA A 250 5.73 10.21 8.07
C ALA A 250 5.70 9.71 6.61
N VAL A 251 4.87 10.33 5.77
CA VAL A 251 4.83 10.05 4.32
C VAL A 251 6.13 10.47 3.63
N GLU A 252 6.74 11.59 4.03
CA GLU A 252 8.04 12.03 3.51
C GLU A 252 9.18 11.06 3.86
N ILE A 253 9.16 10.48 5.06
CA ILE A 253 10.11 9.41 5.45
C ILE A 253 9.89 8.19 4.56
N PHE A 254 8.64 7.80 4.31
CA PHE A 254 8.31 6.69 3.42
C PHE A 254 8.77 6.93 1.97
N LYS A 255 8.60 8.16 1.46
CA LYS A 255 9.14 8.59 0.16
C LYS A 255 10.65 8.40 0.09
N SER A 256 11.36 8.93 1.08
CA SER A 256 12.83 8.86 1.17
C SER A 256 13.32 7.41 1.20
N ALA A 257 12.65 6.54 1.97
CA ALA A 257 12.95 5.12 2.02
C ALA A 257 12.67 4.41 0.68
N GLY A 258 11.62 4.82 -0.04
CA GLY A 258 11.31 4.32 -1.37
C GLY A 258 12.36 4.70 -2.42
N ILE A 259 12.82 5.95 -2.41
CA ILE A 259 13.92 6.43 -3.27
C ILE A 259 15.19 5.63 -3.02
N GLU A 260 15.56 5.46 -1.74
CA GLU A 260 16.77 4.74 -1.38
C GLU A 260 16.69 3.26 -1.79
N LYS A 261 15.52 2.63 -1.61
CA LYS A 261 15.29 1.25 -2.09
C LYS A 261 15.45 1.15 -3.62
N ALA A 262 14.85 2.08 -4.37
CA ALA A 262 14.96 2.10 -5.83
C ALA A 262 16.42 2.29 -6.29
N ARG A 263 17.19 3.14 -5.58
CA ARG A 263 18.63 3.32 -5.82
C ARG A 263 19.41 2.02 -5.60
N LEU A 264 19.18 1.36 -4.46
CA LEU A 264 19.85 0.09 -4.14
C LEU A 264 19.49 -1.04 -5.14
N GLU A 265 18.24 -1.10 -5.60
CA GLU A 265 17.83 -2.06 -6.63
C GLU A 265 18.50 -1.78 -7.97
N ALA A 266 18.64 -0.50 -8.37
CA ALA A 266 19.35 -0.11 -9.58
C ALA A 266 20.84 -0.45 -9.51
N GLU A 267 21.49 -0.22 -8.36
CA GLU A 267 22.89 -0.59 -8.13
C GLU A 267 23.09 -2.11 -8.16
N ALA A 268 22.20 -2.87 -7.51
CA ALA A 268 22.23 -4.33 -7.54
C ALA A 268 22.04 -4.88 -8.97
N ALA A 269 21.14 -4.30 -9.75
CA ALA A 269 20.92 -4.66 -11.15
C ALA A 269 22.12 -4.32 -12.05
N ALA A 270 22.80 -3.21 -11.79
CA ALA A 270 24.04 -2.84 -12.50
C ALA A 270 25.17 -3.82 -12.17
N LEU A 271 25.35 -4.17 -10.89
CA LEU A 271 26.35 -5.14 -10.45
C LEU A 271 26.06 -6.55 -11.02
N ALA A 272 24.79 -6.96 -11.06
CA ALA A 272 24.39 -8.22 -11.67
C ALA A 272 24.74 -8.26 -13.16
N ARG A 273 24.41 -7.20 -13.92
CA ARG A 273 24.77 -7.06 -15.33
C ARG A 273 26.29 -7.09 -15.54
N GLN A 274 27.05 -6.40 -14.69
CA GLN A 274 28.51 -6.43 -14.76
C GLN A 274 29.05 -7.85 -14.56
N ARG A 275 28.60 -8.56 -13.52
CA ARG A 275 29.01 -9.94 -13.25
C ARG A 275 28.65 -10.89 -14.38
N GLU A 276 27.48 -10.71 -15.00
CA GLU A 276 27.06 -11.50 -16.16
C GLU A 276 28.00 -11.26 -17.35
N THR A 277 28.35 -10.00 -17.64
CA THR A 277 29.32 -9.69 -18.71
C THR A 277 30.72 -10.21 -18.43
N GLU A 278 31.19 -10.18 -17.17
CA GLU A 278 32.49 -10.74 -16.78
C GLU A 278 32.50 -12.26 -16.92
N ARG A 279 31.44 -12.94 -16.51
CA ARG A 279 31.29 -14.40 -16.71
C ARG A 279 31.28 -14.77 -18.18
N ALA A 280 30.50 -14.07 -19.01
CA ALA A 280 30.45 -14.32 -20.44
C ALA A 280 31.81 -14.14 -21.12
N ARG A 281 32.61 -13.14 -20.70
CA ARG A 281 33.99 -12.96 -21.18
C ARG A 281 34.89 -14.10 -20.74
N ALA A 282 34.86 -14.48 -19.46
CA ALA A 282 35.68 -15.57 -18.94
C ALA A 282 35.36 -16.92 -19.61
N ASP A 283 34.08 -17.20 -19.88
CA ASP A 283 33.64 -18.41 -20.57
C ASP A 283 34.10 -18.40 -22.04
N ALA A 284 34.00 -17.25 -22.73
CA ALA A 284 34.50 -17.11 -24.10
C ALA A 284 36.02 -17.28 -24.20
N GLU A 285 36.79 -16.73 -23.25
CA GLU A 285 38.24 -16.91 -23.15
C GLU A 285 38.62 -18.38 -22.93
N ARG A 286 37.90 -19.08 -22.03
CA ARG A 286 38.11 -20.52 -21.81
C ARG A 286 37.79 -21.35 -23.04
N GLU A 287 36.70 -21.04 -23.75
CA GLU A 287 36.33 -21.76 -24.97
C GLU A 287 37.37 -21.52 -26.08
N ALA A 288 37.87 -20.29 -26.23
CA ALA A 288 38.94 -19.97 -27.18
C ALA A 288 40.24 -20.71 -26.84
N ALA A 289 40.65 -20.73 -25.57
CA ALA A 289 41.83 -21.45 -25.11
C ALA A 289 41.69 -22.97 -25.33
N ALA A 290 40.52 -23.55 -25.04
CA ALA A 290 40.25 -24.96 -25.27
C ALA A 290 40.31 -25.33 -26.77
N LYS A 291 39.78 -24.47 -27.66
CA LYS A 291 39.88 -24.65 -29.11
C LYS A 291 41.35 -24.59 -29.58
N GLN A 292 42.13 -23.65 -29.07
CA GLN A 292 43.56 -23.57 -29.40
C GLN A 292 44.34 -24.79 -28.92
N LEU A 293 44.09 -25.26 -27.70
CA LEU A 293 44.71 -26.47 -27.17
C LEU A 293 44.34 -27.71 -28.01
N ALA A 294 43.05 -27.85 -28.38
CA ALA A 294 42.59 -28.95 -29.22
C ALA A 294 43.30 -28.97 -30.59
N LEU A 295 43.46 -27.80 -31.23
CA LEU A 295 44.21 -27.68 -32.50
C LEU A 295 45.68 -28.10 -32.35
N VAL A 296 46.34 -27.68 -31.26
CA VAL A 296 47.73 -28.06 -30.99
C VAL A 296 47.86 -29.57 -30.75
N LEU A 297 46.97 -30.15 -29.95
CA LEU A 297 46.97 -31.59 -29.68
C LEU A 297 46.72 -32.41 -30.95
N ASP A 298 45.77 -31.99 -31.80
CA ASP A 298 45.46 -32.64 -33.06
C ASP A 298 46.65 -32.59 -34.03
N ALA A 299 47.30 -31.43 -34.15
CA ALA A 299 48.49 -31.26 -34.99
C ALA A 299 49.66 -32.14 -34.52
N VAL A 300 49.93 -32.21 -33.21
CA VAL A 300 50.99 -33.07 -32.66
C VAL A 300 50.64 -34.55 -32.80
N ALA A 301 49.38 -34.94 -32.57
CA ALA A 301 48.92 -36.31 -32.79
C ALA A 301 49.09 -36.72 -34.25
N GLY A 302 48.70 -35.87 -35.20
CA GLY A 302 48.93 -36.09 -36.63
C GLY A 302 50.42 -36.19 -36.97
N GLY A 303 51.28 -35.36 -36.34
CA GLY A 303 52.73 -35.46 -36.50
C GLY A 303 53.31 -36.78 -35.99
N LEU A 304 52.85 -37.25 -34.83
CA LEU A 304 53.25 -38.56 -34.28
C LEU A 304 52.78 -39.73 -35.14
N GLU A 305 51.60 -39.61 -35.77
CA GLU A 305 51.11 -40.60 -36.74
C GLU A 305 52.03 -40.69 -37.97
N GLN A 306 52.50 -39.54 -38.49
CA GLN A 306 53.49 -39.53 -39.57
C GLN A 306 54.81 -40.21 -39.17
N LEU A 307 55.27 -39.98 -37.93
CA LEU A 307 56.45 -40.65 -37.37
C LEU A 307 56.24 -42.17 -37.26
N ALA A 308 55.08 -42.60 -36.74
CA ALA A 308 54.73 -44.02 -36.63
C ALA A 308 54.68 -44.72 -38.01
N ALA A 309 54.26 -43.99 -39.06
CA ALA A 309 54.32 -44.44 -40.45
C ALA A 309 55.74 -44.39 -41.07
N GLY A 310 56.77 -44.03 -40.30
CA GLY A 310 58.17 -43.98 -40.73
C GLY A 310 58.56 -42.73 -41.53
N ARG A 311 57.70 -41.70 -41.60
CA ARG A 311 57.94 -40.47 -42.36
C ARG A 311 58.72 -39.45 -41.54
N LEU A 312 60.04 -39.65 -41.47
CA LEU A 312 60.94 -38.79 -40.70
C LEU A 312 61.15 -37.38 -41.27
N THR A 313 60.69 -37.10 -42.49
CA THR A 313 60.80 -35.78 -43.13
C THR A 313 59.62 -34.86 -42.81
N PHE A 314 58.59 -35.34 -42.11
CA PHE A 314 57.44 -34.51 -41.74
C PHE A 314 57.82 -33.47 -40.68
N ARG A 315 57.35 -32.24 -40.84
CA ARG A 315 57.53 -31.14 -39.88
C ARG A 315 56.21 -30.41 -39.68
N LEU A 316 55.99 -29.95 -38.45
CA LEU A 316 54.87 -29.06 -38.13
C LEU A 316 55.24 -27.65 -38.57
N ASN A 317 54.67 -27.20 -39.69
CA ASN A 317 54.99 -25.91 -40.32
C ASN A 317 54.03 -24.78 -39.92
N GLU A 318 52.80 -25.11 -39.52
CA GLU A 318 51.84 -24.13 -39.03
C GLU A 318 52.29 -23.62 -37.66
N ALA A 319 52.38 -22.29 -37.52
CA ALA A 319 52.77 -21.67 -36.26
C ALA A 319 51.68 -21.89 -35.21
N PHE A 320 52.09 -22.27 -33.99
CA PHE A 320 51.18 -22.36 -32.87
C PHE A 320 51.10 -21.00 -32.16
N SER A 321 50.16 -20.85 -31.22
CA SER A 321 50.16 -19.67 -30.35
C SER A 321 51.45 -19.61 -29.54
N SER A 322 51.83 -18.42 -29.07
CA SER A 322 53.10 -18.19 -28.36
C SER A 322 53.34 -19.14 -27.18
N GLU A 323 52.29 -19.55 -26.48
CA GLU A 323 52.35 -20.49 -25.36
C GLU A 323 52.72 -21.91 -25.78
N TYR A 324 52.32 -22.35 -26.98
CA TYR A 324 52.52 -23.72 -27.48
C TYR A 324 53.61 -23.84 -28.54
N GLU A 325 54.19 -22.72 -28.98
CA GLU A 325 55.22 -22.70 -30.03
C GLU A 325 56.48 -23.51 -29.65
N ARG A 326 56.79 -23.59 -28.36
CA ARG A 326 57.86 -24.46 -27.86
C ARG A 326 57.61 -25.93 -28.19
N LEU A 327 56.37 -26.41 -28.08
CA LEU A 327 56.02 -27.80 -28.36
C LEU A 327 56.23 -28.15 -29.86
N ARG A 328 55.87 -27.23 -30.75
CA ARG A 328 56.12 -27.36 -32.20
C ARG A 328 57.62 -27.48 -32.49
N ASN A 329 58.41 -26.60 -31.89
CA ASN A 329 59.86 -26.59 -32.05
C ASN A 329 60.48 -27.87 -31.50
N ASP A 330 60.10 -28.30 -30.30
CA ASP A 330 60.61 -29.52 -29.67
C ASP A 330 60.27 -30.76 -30.51
N PHE A 331 59.06 -30.86 -31.08
CA PHE A 331 58.69 -31.93 -32.02
C PHE A 331 59.57 -31.92 -33.27
N ASN A 332 59.73 -30.76 -33.92
CA ASN A 332 60.54 -30.64 -35.13
C ASN A 332 62.01 -30.96 -34.88
N VAL A 333 62.57 -30.51 -33.75
CA VAL A 333 63.94 -30.85 -33.32
C VAL A 333 64.09 -32.35 -33.09
N ALA A 334 63.12 -33.00 -32.45
CA ALA A 334 63.14 -34.45 -32.27
C ALA A 334 63.13 -35.19 -33.63
N MET A 335 62.31 -34.74 -34.57
CA MET A 335 62.26 -35.29 -35.93
C MET A 335 63.58 -35.07 -36.69
N ASP A 336 64.22 -33.91 -36.57
CA ASP A 336 65.54 -33.64 -37.15
C ASP A 336 66.61 -34.60 -36.60
N ARG A 337 66.60 -34.84 -35.28
CA ARG A 337 67.53 -35.76 -34.63
C ARG A 337 67.32 -37.21 -35.05
N LEU A 338 66.08 -37.66 -35.17
CA LEU A 338 65.75 -39.00 -35.67
C LEU A 338 66.14 -39.16 -37.15
N GLN A 339 65.87 -38.16 -37.98
CA GLN A 339 66.26 -38.17 -39.38
C GLN A 339 67.79 -38.25 -39.54
N GLU A 340 68.55 -37.48 -38.77
CA GLU A 340 70.01 -37.54 -38.82
C GLU A 340 70.55 -38.89 -38.32
N ALA A 341 69.99 -39.44 -37.23
CA ALA A 341 70.36 -40.77 -36.76
C ALA A 341 70.16 -41.85 -37.84
N MET A 342 69.02 -41.82 -38.55
CA MET A 342 68.77 -42.74 -39.66
C MET A 342 69.69 -42.50 -40.86
N ARG A 343 70.08 -41.25 -41.13
CA ARG A 343 71.07 -40.91 -42.16
C ARG A 343 72.43 -41.52 -41.85
N VAL A 344 72.86 -41.45 -40.59
CA VAL A 344 74.10 -42.10 -40.11
C VAL A 344 74.03 -43.62 -40.26
N VAL A 345 72.90 -44.23 -39.88
CA VAL A 345 72.69 -45.69 -40.07
C VAL A 345 72.80 -46.06 -41.56
N ALA A 346 72.12 -45.33 -42.45
CA ALA A 346 72.17 -45.58 -43.88
C ALA A 346 73.59 -45.43 -44.47
N ALA A 347 74.35 -44.42 -44.03
CA ALA A 347 75.74 -44.22 -44.43
C ALA A 347 76.63 -45.39 -43.96
N ASN A 348 76.49 -45.81 -42.70
CA ASN A 348 77.22 -46.95 -42.15
C ASN A 348 76.89 -48.25 -42.89
N THR A 349 75.61 -48.51 -43.19
CA THR A 349 75.20 -49.68 -43.99
C THR A 349 75.80 -49.65 -45.39
N SER A 350 75.87 -48.48 -46.03
CA SER A 350 76.52 -48.35 -47.34
C SER A 350 78.04 -48.59 -47.26
N ALA A 351 78.70 -48.07 -46.23
CA ALA A 351 80.12 -48.30 -46.00
C ALA A 351 80.44 -49.79 -45.74
N ILE A 352 79.62 -50.47 -44.92
CA ILE A 352 79.73 -51.92 -44.67
C ILE A 352 79.56 -52.70 -45.97
N ARG A 353 78.56 -52.36 -46.79
CA ARG A 353 78.34 -53.02 -48.09
C ARG A 353 79.54 -52.84 -49.02
N SER A 354 80.10 -51.63 -49.12
CA SER A 354 81.32 -51.40 -49.89
C SER A 354 82.51 -52.21 -49.34
N GLY A 355 82.73 -52.20 -48.02
CA GLY A 355 83.79 -52.99 -47.39
C GLY A 355 83.61 -54.49 -47.58
N THR A 356 82.38 -54.98 -47.57
CA THR A 356 82.08 -56.40 -47.83
C THR A 356 82.37 -56.77 -49.28
N ASN A 357 82.10 -55.88 -50.25
CA ASN A 357 82.47 -56.09 -51.65
C ASN A 357 84.00 -56.10 -51.85
N GLU A 358 84.73 -55.21 -51.17
CA GLU A 358 86.20 -55.19 -51.19
C GLU A 358 86.80 -56.47 -50.58
N ILE A 359 86.29 -56.89 -49.41
CA ILE A 359 86.71 -58.15 -48.76
C ILE A 359 86.41 -59.34 -49.66
N SER A 360 85.23 -59.40 -50.29
CA SER A 360 84.90 -60.47 -51.23
C SER A 360 85.87 -60.52 -52.41
N SER A 361 86.21 -59.36 -52.99
CA SER A 361 87.18 -59.29 -54.08
C SER A 361 88.59 -59.69 -53.64
N ALA A 362 89.01 -59.30 -52.44
CA ALA A 362 90.31 -59.67 -51.88
C ALA A 362 90.39 -61.17 -51.54
N ALA A 363 89.31 -61.74 -51.03
CA ALA A 363 89.19 -63.17 -50.77
C ALA A 363 89.27 -63.98 -52.07
N ASP A 364 88.60 -63.52 -53.14
CA ASP A 364 88.68 -64.15 -54.47
C ASP A 364 90.10 -64.11 -55.05
N ASP A 365 90.81 -62.98 -54.92
CA ASP A 365 92.20 -62.85 -55.39
C ASP A 365 93.16 -63.73 -54.58
N LEU A 366 93.00 -63.78 -53.25
CA LEU A 366 93.77 -64.65 -52.39
C LEU A 366 93.52 -66.13 -52.73
N SER A 367 92.27 -66.52 -52.97
CA SER A 367 91.93 -67.89 -53.39
C SER A 367 92.66 -68.29 -54.67
N ARG A 368 92.63 -67.42 -55.70
CA ARG A 368 93.38 -67.65 -56.94
C ARG A 368 94.88 -67.73 -56.72
N ARG A 369 95.44 -66.87 -55.86
CA ARG A 369 96.87 -66.93 -55.50
C ARG A 369 97.22 -68.20 -54.74
N THR A 370 96.36 -68.66 -53.84
CA THR A 370 96.54 -69.92 -53.11
C THR A 370 96.47 -71.11 -54.07
N GLU A 371 95.55 -71.11 -55.04
CA GLU A 371 95.51 -72.12 -56.12
C GLU A 371 96.80 -72.09 -56.95
N GLN A 372 97.26 -70.91 -57.35
CA GLN A 372 98.51 -70.74 -58.11
C GLN A 372 99.72 -71.23 -57.32
N GLN A 373 99.82 -70.88 -56.03
CA GLN A 373 100.89 -71.33 -55.15
C GLN A 373 100.85 -72.84 -54.93
N ALA A 374 99.66 -73.44 -54.79
CA ALA A 374 99.50 -74.88 -54.70
C ALA A 374 99.99 -75.57 -55.99
N ALA A 375 99.65 -75.05 -57.16
CA ALA A 375 100.14 -75.54 -58.45
C ALA A 375 101.68 -75.43 -58.56
N THR A 376 102.27 -74.29 -58.17
CA THR A 376 103.74 -74.13 -58.14
C THR A 376 104.40 -75.08 -57.13
N LEU A 377 103.75 -75.38 -56.00
CA LEU A 377 104.21 -76.36 -55.02
C LEU A 377 104.16 -77.79 -55.58
N GLU A 378 103.11 -78.15 -56.31
CA GLU A 378 103.03 -79.43 -57.04
C GLU A 378 104.14 -79.54 -58.09
N GLU A 379 104.39 -78.49 -58.89
CA GLU A 379 105.50 -78.47 -59.84
C GLU A 379 106.86 -78.62 -59.14
N THR A 380 107.05 -77.94 -58.00
CA THR A 380 108.28 -78.04 -57.21
C THR A 380 108.45 -79.44 -56.61
N ALA A 381 107.36 -80.06 -56.14
CA ALA A 381 107.38 -81.43 -55.63
C ALA A 381 107.70 -82.45 -56.74
N ALA A 382 107.11 -82.30 -57.93
CA ALA A 382 107.41 -83.12 -59.09
C ALA A 382 108.86 -82.97 -59.55
N ALA A 383 109.37 -81.73 -59.60
CA ALA A 383 110.78 -81.47 -59.90
C ALA A 383 111.72 -82.06 -58.83
N LEU A 384 111.33 -82.02 -57.55
CA LEU A 384 112.06 -82.68 -56.47
C LEU A 384 112.04 -84.20 -56.60
N GLU A 385 110.93 -84.81 -57.01
CA GLU A 385 110.87 -86.24 -57.33
C GLU A 385 111.78 -86.61 -58.50
N GLU A 386 111.83 -85.79 -59.55
CA GLU A 386 112.73 -85.98 -60.69
C GLU A 386 114.21 -85.84 -60.29
N ILE A 387 114.55 -84.85 -59.47
CA ILE A 387 115.90 -84.69 -58.90
C ILE A 387 116.24 -85.91 -58.03
N THR A 388 115.32 -86.36 -57.17
CA THR A 388 115.54 -87.52 -56.30
C THR A 388 115.74 -88.80 -57.12
N ALA A 389 114.98 -88.99 -58.19
CA ALA A 389 115.15 -90.10 -59.13
C ALA A 389 116.52 -90.02 -59.85
N THR A 390 116.94 -88.83 -60.26
CA THR A 390 118.24 -88.59 -60.88
C THR A 390 119.40 -88.86 -59.91
N VAL A 391 119.27 -88.44 -58.65
CA VAL A 391 120.24 -88.72 -57.58
C VAL A 391 120.32 -90.22 -57.31
N ARG A 392 119.18 -90.92 -57.24
CA ARG A 392 119.15 -92.38 -57.08
C ARG A 392 119.82 -93.09 -58.27
N LYS A 393 119.53 -92.67 -59.50
CA LYS A 393 120.14 -93.22 -60.72
C LYS A 393 121.66 -92.97 -60.75
N THR A 394 122.11 -91.81 -60.28
CA THR A 394 123.53 -91.47 -60.12
C THR A 394 124.19 -92.33 -59.04
N ALA A 395 123.51 -92.59 -57.92
CA ALA A 395 123.99 -93.48 -56.87
C ALA A 395 124.09 -94.94 -57.34
N GLU A 396 123.09 -95.44 -58.07
CA GLU A 396 123.11 -96.77 -58.71
C GLU A 396 124.26 -96.87 -59.73
N ALA A 397 124.47 -95.84 -60.57
CA ALA A 397 125.59 -95.78 -61.49
C ALA A 397 126.96 -95.76 -60.78
N ALA A 398 127.08 -95.05 -59.66
CA ALA A 398 128.30 -95.02 -58.84
C ALA A 398 128.58 -96.38 -58.18
N VAL A 399 127.54 -97.08 -57.68
CA VAL A 399 127.68 -98.46 -57.17
C VAL A 399 128.06 -99.42 -58.28
N HIS A 400 127.44 -99.30 -59.46
CA HIS A 400 127.78 -100.12 -60.62
C HIS A 400 129.23 -99.88 -61.08
N ALA A 401 129.66 -98.62 -61.20
CA ALA A 401 131.03 -98.26 -61.52
C ALA A 401 132.02 -98.81 -60.46
N ARG A 402 131.68 -98.72 -59.16
CA ARG A 402 132.46 -99.33 -58.09
C ARG A 402 132.55 -100.84 -58.27
N GLY A 403 131.45 -101.52 -58.61
CA GLY A 403 131.43 -102.96 -58.90
C GLY A 403 132.30 -103.34 -60.10
N VAL A 404 132.25 -102.59 -61.20
CA VAL A 404 133.10 -102.80 -62.39
C VAL A 404 134.59 -102.65 -62.02
N VAL A 405 134.94 -101.63 -61.24
CA VAL A 405 136.31 -101.43 -60.73
C VAL A 405 136.73 -102.59 -59.82
N ASP A 406 135.86 -103.09 -58.96
CA ASP A 406 136.12 -104.25 -58.08
C ASP A 406 136.37 -105.54 -58.89
N THR A 407 135.55 -105.81 -59.92
CA THR A 407 135.79 -106.95 -60.83
C THR A 407 137.08 -106.80 -61.62
N ALA A 408 137.39 -105.59 -62.14
CA ALA A 408 138.64 -105.35 -62.85
C ALA A 408 139.87 -105.53 -61.94
N GLN A 409 139.77 -105.10 -60.67
CA GLN A 409 140.79 -105.33 -59.65
C GLN A 409 140.96 -106.83 -59.34
N HIS A 410 139.87 -107.57 -59.22
CA HIS A 410 139.90 -108.99 -58.91
C HIS A 410 140.42 -109.84 -60.09
N ASP A 411 140.06 -109.51 -61.33
CA ASP A 411 140.59 -110.17 -62.53
C ASP A 411 142.09 -109.90 -62.70
N ALA A 412 142.55 -108.67 -62.41
CA ALA A 412 143.98 -108.33 -62.43
C ALA A 412 144.81 -109.12 -61.40
N GLN A 413 144.22 -109.51 -60.26
CA GLN A 413 144.91 -110.30 -59.23
C GLN A 413 144.99 -111.80 -59.56
N ARG A 414 144.17 -112.32 -60.48
CA ARG A 414 144.18 -113.75 -60.88
C ARG A 414 144.91 -114.03 -62.18
N GLY A 415 145.32 -113.01 -62.91
CA GLY A 415 145.97 -113.13 -64.23
C GLY A 415 147.48 -112.89 -64.28
N GLY A 416 148.18 -112.75 -63.14
CA GLY A 416 149.60 -112.38 -63.08
C GLY A 416 150.51 -113.43 -62.45
#